data_AF-A0A3S3ILI0-F1
#
_entry.id   AF-A0A3S3ILI0-F1
#
_cell.length_a   1.000
_cell.length_b   1.000
_cell.length_c   1.000
_cell.angle_alpha   90.00
_cell.angle_beta   90.00
_cell.angle_gamma   90.00
#
_symmetry.space_group_name_H-M   'P 1'
#
loop_
_entity.id
_entity.type
_entity.pdbx_description
1 polymer ?
#
loop_
_entity_poly.entity_id
_entity_poly.type
_entity_poly.pdbx_seq_one_letter_code
_entity_poly.pdbx_strand_id
1 'polypeptide(L)'
;MFEMPKKQTAMESLQMDYRTHERVTGRLTPADKNRMVARNILHEELGMFADPQGAVYSLHEDTRDRLLAHARQDASHALCNTISLMSGSKSQSRLLLIAIGLLAYIAYRVS
;
A
#
# COMPACT_ATOMS: atom_id res chain seq x y z
N MET A 1 3.45 38.94 12.28
CA MET A 1 4.18 37.73 12.67
C MET A 1 3.21 36.57 12.48
N PHE A 2 3.33 35.82 11.38
CA PHE A 2 2.46 34.67 11.11
C PHE A 2 2.96 33.49 11.95
N GLU A 3 2.14 33.00 12.89
CA GLU A 3 2.42 31.75 13.59
C GLU A 3 2.41 30.62 12.54
N MET A 4 3.54 29.95 12.36
CA MET A 4 3.56 28.75 11.53
C MET A 4 2.73 27.66 12.23
N PRO A 5 1.82 26.98 11.51
CA PRO A 5 1.01 25.93 12.10
C PRO A 5 1.92 24.85 12.68
N LYS A 6 1.65 24.49 13.94
CA LYS A 6 2.36 23.42 14.65
C LYS A 6 2.32 22.15 13.78
N LYS A 7 3.49 21.61 13.43
CA LYS A 7 3.57 20.33 12.70
C LYS A 7 2.78 19.27 13.49
N GLN A 8 1.94 18.49 12.81
CA GLN A 8 1.19 17.39 13.42
C GLN A 8 2.10 16.17 13.58
N THR A 9 1.75 15.27 14.49
CA THR A 9 2.44 13.97 14.58
C THR A 9 1.99 13.03 13.46
N ALA A 10 2.82 12.04 13.14
CA ALA A 10 2.49 11.04 12.12
C ALA A 10 1.17 10.32 12.43
N MET A 11 0.94 9.98 13.69
CA MET A 11 -0.28 9.29 14.13
C MET A 11 -1.53 10.18 14.02
N GLU A 12 -1.44 11.45 14.42
CA GLU A 12 -2.55 12.40 14.33
C GLU A 12 -2.96 12.64 12.87
N SER A 13 -1.98 12.81 11.97
CA SER A 13 -2.21 12.97 10.53
C SER A 13 -2.92 11.75 9.95
N LEU A 14 -2.47 10.54 10.29
CA LEU A 14 -3.08 9.30 9.79
C LEU A 14 -4.52 9.12 10.27
N GLN A 15 -4.79 9.41 11.54
CA GLN A 15 -6.15 9.34 12.09
C GLN A 15 -7.07 10.38 11.45
N MET A 16 -6.56 11.58 11.16
CA MET A 16 -7.31 12.61 10.45
C MET A 16 -7.64 12.18 9.03
N ASP A 17 -6.69 11.58 8.32
CA ASP A 17 -6.90 11.05 6.97
C ASP A 17 -7.98 9.96 6.93
N TYR A 18 -7.96 9.02 7.89
CA TYR A 18 -8.98 7.99 8.02
C TYR A 18 -10.37 8.59 8.24
N ARG A 19 -10.50 9.51 9.19
CA ARG A 19 -11.78 10.17 9.48
C ARG A 19 -12.29 10.98 8.30
N THR A 20 -11.39 11.69 7.62
CA THR A 20 -11.75 12.51 6.45
C THR A 20 -12.25 11.63 5.32
N HIS A 21 -11.52 10.57 4.97
CA HIS A 21 -11.91 9.69 3.87
C HIS A 21 -13.20 8.95 4.19
N GLU A 22 -13.38 8.43 5.41
CA GLU A 22 -14.63 7.81 5.84
C GLU A 22 -15.83 8.75 5.72
N ARG A 23 -15.67 10.04 6.05
CA ARG A 23 -16.72 11.05 5.87
C ARG A 23 -17.06 11.33 4.40
N VAL A 24 -16.09 11.24 3.50
CA VAL A 24 -16.26 11.55 2.07
C VAL A 24 -16.85 10.36 1.31
N THR A 25 -16.35 9.14 1.57
CA THR A 25 -16.70 7.94 0.80
C THR A 25 -17.70 7.03 1.53
N GLY A 26 -17.95 7.27 2.82
CA GLY A 26 -18.80 6.44 3.68
C GLY A 26 -18.19 5.09 4.07
N ARG A 27 -17.01 4.74 3.56
CA ARG A 27 -16.32 3.48 3.89
C ARG A 27 -14.81 3.55 3.66
N LEU A 28 -14.06 2.86 4.51
CA LEU A 28 -12.61 2.72 4.38
C LEU A 28 -12.25 1.31 3.89
N THR A 29 -11.79 1.19 2.65
CA THR A 29 -11.34 -0.12 2.13
C THR A 29 -9.93 -0.47 2.65
N PRO A 30 -9.56 -1.77 2.70
CA PRO A 30 -8.18 -2.16 3.04
C PRO A 30 -7.13 -1.53 2.12
N ALA A 31 -7.45 -1.35 0.83
CA ALA A 31 -6.55 -0.70 -0.12
C ALA A 31 -6.33 0.79 0.21
N ASP A 32 -7.39 1.50 0.59
CA ASP A 32 -7.30 2.90 1.02
C ASP A 32 -6.44 3.05 2.28
N LYS A 33 -6.66 2.17 3.28
CA LYS A 33 -5.85 2.12 4.50
C LYS A 33 -4.37 1.92 4.19
N ASN A 34 -4.05 0.91 3.37
CA ASN A 34 -2.66 0.62 3.00
C ASN A 34 -2.01 1.81 2.28
N ARG A 35 -2.74 2.48 1.38
CA ARG A 35 -2.24 3.66 0.67
C ARG A 35 -1.96 4.83 1.62
N MET A 36 -2.86 5.09 2.57
CA MET A 36 -2.72 6.17 3.56
C MET A 36 -1.55 5.90 4.50
N VAL A 37 -1.41 4.66 4.99
CA VAL A 37 -0.26 4.26 5.83
C VAL A 37 1.04 4.42 5.07
N ALA A 38 1.13 3.92 3.83
CA ALA A 38 2.34 4.04 3.02
C ALA A 38 2.73 5.50 2.77
N ARG A 39 1.76 6.37 2.48
CA ARG A 39 2.00 7.81 2.34
C ARG A 39 2.48 8.44 3.65
N ASN A 40 1.86 8.07 4.76
CA ASN A 40 2.20 8.61 6.08
C ASN A 40 3.62 8.22 6.48
N ILE A 41 4.01 6.95 6.29
CA ILE A 41 5.38 6.48 6.53
C ILE A 41 6.37 7.26 5.65
N LEU A 42 6.07 7.45 4.36
CA LEU A 42 6.94 8.26 3.49
C LEU A 42 7.11 9.69 3.99
N HIS A 43 6.03 10.34 4.43
CA HIS A 43 6.09 11.70 4.97
C HIS A 43 6.87 11.77 6.30
N GLU A 44 6.81 10.72 7.10
CA GLU A 44 7.58 10.56 8.33
C GLU A 44 9.09 10.46 8.04
N GLU A 45 9.48 9.61 7.08
CA GLU A 45 10.86 9.48 6.60
C GLU A 45 11.41 10.79 6.01
N LEU A 46 10.54 11.61 5.39
CA LEU A 46 10.91 12.93 4.86
C LEU A 46 10.93 14.05 5.92
N GLY A 47 10.65 13.74 7.19
CA GLY A 47 10.69 14.73 8.28
C GLY A 47 9.54 15.76 8.25
N MET A 48 8.41 15.40 7.63
CA MET A 48 7.26 16.30 7.50
C MET A 48 6.49 16.49 8.82
N PHE A 49 6.60 15.56 9.77
CA PHE A 49 5.88 15.58 11.05
C PHE A 49 6.69 16.19 12.20
N ALA A 50 6.00 16.53 13.29
CA ALA A 50 6.61 17.06 14.51
C ALA A 50 7.37 16.02 15.32
N ASP A 51 7.00 14.74 15.21
CA ASP A 51 7.75 13.61 15.72
C ASP A 51 8.51 12.95 14.56
N PRO A 52 9.69 13.46 14.18
CA PRO A 52 10.57 12.65 13.39
C PRO A 52 10.97 11.44 14.24
N GLN A 53 10.25 10.32 14.12
CA GLN A 53 10.81 9.01 14.46
C GLN A 53 11.88 8.60 13.46
N GLY A 54 12.05 9.40 12.38
CA GLY A 54 13.16 9.36 11.45
C GLY A 54 14.46 9.30 12.23
N ALA A 55 14.94 8.08 12.42
CA ALA A 55 16.19 7.84 13.07
C ALA A 55 17.22 8.65 12.29
N VAL A 56 17.90 9.56 12.99
CA VAL A 56 19.13 10.15 12.47
C VAL A 56 20.13 9.02 12.43
N TYR A 57 20.04 8.22 11.37
CA TYR A 57 20.93 7.13 11.10
C TYR A 57 22.28 7.79 10.78
N SER A 58 23.14 7.85 11.79
CA SER A 58 24.53 8.28 11.65
C SER A 58 25.31 7.18 10.92
N LEU A 59 24.91 6.90 9.69
CA LEU A 59 25.53 5.90 8.84
C LEU A 59 26.68 6.55 8.08
N HIS A 60 27.78 5.84 8.00
CA HIS A 60 28.81 6.15 7.02
C HIS A 60 28.22 6.10 5.61
N GLU A 61 28.73 6.95 4.73
CA GLU A 61 28.27 7.13 3.34
C GLU A 61 28.15 5.80 2.59
N ASP A 62 29.16 4.94 2.69
CA ASP A 62 29.14 3.60 2.07
C ASP A 62 27.98 2.72 2.56
N THR A 63 27.65 2.80 3.86
CA THR A 63 26.57 2.01 4.46
C THR A 63 25.21 2.54 4.02
N ARG A 64 25.06 3.87 3.97
CA ARG A 64 23.85 4.53 3.47
C ARG A 64 23.60 4.15 2.01
N ASP A 65 24.63 4.19 1.17
CA ASP A 65 24.49 3.95 -0.25
C ASP A 65 24.15 2.48 -0.54
N ARG A 66 24.72 1.54 0.23
CA ARG A 66 24.33 0.11 0.18
C ARG A 66 22.87 -0.10 0.61
N LEU A 67 22.44 0.52 1.70
CA LEU A 67 21.06 0.42 2.18
C LEU A 67 20.08 0.98 1.13
N LEU A 68 20.42 2.10 0.50
CA LEU A 68 19.60 2.70 -0.55
C LEU A 68 19.53 1.79 -1.79
N ALA A 69 20.63 1.14 -2.17
CA ALA A 69 20.66 0.19 -3.28
C ALA A 69 19.76 -1.02 -3.01
N HIS A 70 19.84 -1.62 -1.81
CA HIS A 70 18.99 -2.73 -1.41
C HIS A 70 17.51 -2.32 -1.32
N ALA A 71 17.20 -1.16 -0.74
CA ALA A 71 15.82 -0.67 -0.67
C ALA A 71 15.21 -0.47 -2.06
N ARG A 72 15.99 0.03 -3.03
CA ARG A 72 15.54 0.14 -4.43
C ARG A 72 15.31 -1.24 -5.07
N GLN A 73 16.17 -2.20 -4.80
CA GLN A 73 16.02 -3.57 -5.27
C GLN A 73 14.74 -4.21 -4.70
N ASP A 74 14.53 -4.09 -3.39
CA ASP A 74 13.35 -4.64 -2.70
C ASP A 74 12.06 -3.99 -3.18
N ALA A 75 12.05 -2.67 -3.36
CA ALA A 75 10.91 -1.95 -3.94
C ALA A 75 10.61 -2.42 -5.38
N SER A 76 11.65 -2.63 -6.20
CA SER A 76 11.48 -3.15 -7.56
C SER A 76 10.92 -4.57 -7.56
N HIS A 77 11.42 -5.44 -6.68
CA HIS A 77 10.89 -6.80 -6.52
C HIS A 77 9.44 -6.81 -6.04
N ALA A 78 9.09 -5.98 -5.06
CA ALA A 78 7.72 -5.85 -4.56
C ALA A 78 6.75 -5.42 -5.68
N LEU A 79 7.17 -4.47 -6.52
CA LEU A 79 6.39 -4.01 -7.68
C LEU A 79 6.23 -5.12 -8.73
N CYS A 80 7.30 -5.81 -9.11
CA CYS A 80 7.25 -6.94 -10.06
C CYS A 80 6.38 -8.09 -9.53
N ASN A 81 6.48 -8.42 -8.25
CA ASN A 81 5.64 -9.44 -7.61
C ASN A 81 4.17 -9.02 -7.64
N THR A 82 3.87 -7.76 -7.33
CA THR A 82 2.49 -7.24 -7.35
C THR A 82 1.90 -7.29 -8.76
N ILE A 83 2.65 -6.86 -9.78
CA ILE A 83 2.25 -6.96 -11.19
C ILE A 83 1.98 -8.42 -11.59
N SER A 84 2.85 -9.34 -11.16
CA SER A 84 2.70 -10.78 -11.45
C SER A 84 1.47 -11.39 -10.77
N LEU A 85 1.17 -11.00 -9.53
CA LEU A 85 -0.04 -11.43 -8.83
C LEU A 85 -1.31 -10.87 -9.49
N MET A 86 -1.29 -9.61 -9.92
CA MET A 86 -2.42 -8.98 -10.61
C MET A 86 -2.68 -9.58 -12.00
N SER A 87 -1.64 -10.00 -12.72
CA SER A 87 -1.79 -10.64 -14.03
C SER A 87 -2.31 -12.09 -13.92
N GLY A 88 -1.90 -12.82 -12.89
CA GLY A 88 -2.38 -14.18 -12.60
C GLY A 88 -3.88 -14.27 -12.23
N SER A 89 -4.42 -13.24 -11.58
CA SER A 89 -5.83 -13.19 -11.15
C SER A 89 -6.83 -13.34 -12.32
N LYS A 90 -6.52 -12.79 -13.50
CA LYS A 90 -7.42 -12.88 -14.67
C LYS A 90 -7.55 -14.30 -15.24
N SER A 91 -6.54 -15.15 -15.04
CA SER A 91 -6.53 -16.52 -15.54
C SER A 91 -7.43 -17.44 -14.71
N GLN A 92 -7.49 -17.22 -13.39
CA GLN A 92 -8.31 -18.02 -12.48
C GLN A 92 -9.82 -17.86 -12.72
N SER A 93 -10.28 -16.64 -13.05
CA SER A 93 -11.70 -16.41 -13.37
C SER A 93 -12.16 -17.15 -14.62
N ARG A 94 -11.28 -17.34 -15.62
CA ARG A 94 -11.61 -18.08 -16.85
C ARG A 94 -11.75 -19.58 -16.59
N LEU A 95 -10.87 -20.15 -15.77
CA LEU A 95 -10.96 -21.57 -15.40
C LEU A 95 -12.24 -21.88 -14.60
N LEU A 96 -12.63 -20.98 -13.69
CA LEU A 96 -13.88 -21.12 -12.94
C LEU A 96 -15.11 -21.09 -13.86
N LEU A 97 -15.16 -20.18 -14.84
CA LEU A 97 -16.26 -20.11 -15.80
C LEU A 97 -16.35 -21.37 -16.66
N ILE A 98 -15.21 -21.92 -17.11
CA ILE A 98 -15.16 -23.18 -17.85
C ILE A 98 -15.68 -24.33 -16.98
N ALA A 99 -15.25 -24.41 -15.71
CA ALA A 99 -15.70 -25.45 -14.79
C ALA A 99 -17.21 -25.38 -14.52
N ILE A 100 -17.76 -24.18 -14.30
CA ILE A 100 -19.20 -23.98 -14.13
C ILE A 100 -19.97 -24.39 -15.38
N GLY A 101 -19.49 -24.01 -16.58
CA GLY A 101 -20.10 -24.42 -17.85
C GLY A 101 -20.10 -25.94 -18.04
N LEU A 102 -19.01 -26.62 -17.67
CA LEU A 102 -18.89 -28.07 -17.71
C LEU A 102 -19.87 -28.76 -16.75
N LEU A 103 -19.98 -28.28 -15.52
CA LEU A 103 -20.94 -28.80 -14.54
C LEU A 103 -22.39 -28.61 -15.00
N ALA A 104 -22.72 -27.43 -15.55
CA ALA A 104 -24.05 -27.16 -16.10
C ALA A 104 -24.37 -28.08 -17.29
N TYR A 105 -23.40 -28.32 -18.18
CA TYR A 105 -23.56 -29.24 -19.30
C TYR A 105 -23.79 -30.68 -18.84
N ILE A 106 -23.02 -31.17 -17.86
CA ILE A 106 -23.20 -32.52 -17.29
C ILE A 106 -24.57 -32.64 -16.63
N ALA A 107 -24.99 -31.65 -15.83
CA ALA A 107 -26.30 -31.65 -15.18
C ALA A 107 -27.46 -31.67 -16.20
N TYR A 108 -27.34 -30.89 -17.28
CA TYR A 108 -28.31 -30.89 -18.38
C TYR A 108 -28.37 -32.23 -19.13
N ARG A 109 -27.23 -32.90 -19.30
CA ARG A 109 -27.13 -34.21 -19.99
C ARG A 109 -27.65 -35.38 -19.16
N VAL A 110 -27.60 -35.27 -17.84
CA VAL A 110 -28.02 -36.30 -16.88
C VAL A 110 -29.51 -36.16 -16.49
N SER A 111 -30.08 -34.96 -16.60
CA SER A 111 -31.51 -34.70 -16.42
C SER A 111 -32.30 -35.03 -17.67
#